data_AF-A0A6V7JGZ7-F1
#
_entry.id   AF-A0A6V7JGZ7-F1
#
_cell.length_a   1.000
_cell.length_b   1.000
_cell.length_c   1.000
_cell.angle_alpha   90.00
_cell.angle_beta   90.00
_cell.angle_gamma   90.00
#
_symmetry.space_group_name_H-M   'P 1'
#
loop_
_entity.id
_entity.type
_entity.pdbx_description
1 polymer ?
#
loop_
_entity_poly.entity_id
_entity_poly.type
_entity_poly.pdbx_seq_one_letter_code
_entity_poly.pdbx_strand_id
1 'polypeptide(L)' 'QLPSCPDGFSGLLPHAYDCTKFFQCDRGATFFMKCGPGTAFNPRTKVCDWPYNVPSCNSGYN' A
#
# COMPACT_ATOMS: atom_id res chain seq x y z
N GLN A 1 3.48 7.92 9.12
CA GLN A 1 3.47 6.56 9.68
C GLN A 1 2.05 6.27 10.13
N LEU A 2 1.31 5.39 9.45
CA LEU A 2 0.18 4.72 10.11
C LEU A 2 0.82 3.50 10.78
N PRO A 3 0.96 3.49 12.12
CA PRO A 3 1.54 2.33 12.80
C PRO A 3 0.64 1.10 12.70
N SER A 4 -0.64 1.30 12.41
CA SER A 4 -1.67 0.26 12.33
C SER A 4 -2.89 0.73 11.51
N CYS A 5 -3.74 -0.22 11.15
CA CYS A 5 -5.09 0.02 10.64
C CYS A 5 -5.94 0.77 11.68
N PRO A 6 -6.84 1.68 11.25
CA PRO A 6 -7.81 2.30 12.15
C PRO A 6 -8.75 1.25 12.79
N ASP A 7 -9.20 1.52 14.02
CA ASP A 7 -10.12 0.64 14.72
C ASP A 7 -11.40 0.39 13.90
N GLY A 8 -11.81 -0.88 13.81
CA GLY A 8 -12.99 -1.30 13.07
C GLY A 8 -12.87 -1.21 11.54
N PHE A 9 -11.76 -0.69 10.99
CA PHE A 9 -11.58 -0.61 9.54
C PHE A 9 -11.20 -1.98 8.95
N SER A 10 -11.87 -2.34 7.85
CA SER A 10 -11.49 -3.47 6.99
C SER A 10 -11.22 -2.95 5.58
N GLY A 11 -10.13 -3.39 4.96
CA GLY A 11 -9.74 -2.96 3.62
C GLY A 11 -8.23 -2.84 3.44
N LEU A 12 -7.80 -2.23 2.33
CA LEU A 12 -6.39 -2.06 1.99
C LEU A 12 -5.96 -0.60 2.06
N LEU A 13 -4.91 -0.33 2.83
CA LEU A 13 -4.31 0.99 3.04
C LEU A 13 -2.87 1.05 2.51
N PRO A 14 -2.45 2.13 1.84
CA PRO A 14 -1.07 2.28 1.37
C PRO A 14 -0.11 2.48 2.56
N HIS A 15 1.12 1.99 2.43
CA HIS A 15 2.19 2.38 3.33
C HIS A 15 2.69 3.79 2.99
N ALA A 16 2.85 4.65 4.00
CA ALA A 16 3.11 6.08 3.80
C ALA A 16 4.47 6.44 3.19
N TYR A 17 5.46 5.54 3.30
CA TYR A 17 6.86 5.81 2.90
C TYR A 17 7.45 4.73 1.99
N ASP A 18 6.73 3.64 1.75
CA ASP A 18 7.25 2.48 1.01
C ASP A 18 6.15 2.01 0.07
N CYS A 19 6.26 2.47 -1.17
CA CYS A 19 5.33 2.15 -2.24
C CYS A 19 5.17 0.65 -2.50
N THR A 20 6.16 -0.16 -2.11
CA THR A 20 6.11 -1.61 -2.28
C THR A 20 5.33 -2.32 -1.18
N LYS A 21 4.82 -1.58 -0.18
CA LYS A 21 4.11 -2.12 0.97
C LYS A 21 2.71 -1.53 1.11
N PHE A 22 1.83 -2.33 1.70
CA PHE A 22 0.49 -1.92 2.08
C PHE A 22 0.04 -2.70 3.31
N PHE A 23 -1.05 -2.23 3.92
CA PHE A 23 -1.69 -2.90 5.03
C PHE A 23 -2.97 -3.56 4.52
N GLN A 24 -3.14 -4.83 4.84
CA GLN A 24 -4.44 -5.48 4.83
C GLN A 24 -5.04 -5.36 6.22
N CYS A 25 -6.24 -4.81 6.30
CA CYS A 25 -6.95 -4.57 7.54
C CYS A 25 -8.16 -5.48 7.64
N ASP A 26 -8.36 -6.09 8.81
CA ASP A 26 -9.59 -6.78 9.17
C ASP A 26 -10.07 -6.35 10.55
N ARG A 27 -11.12 -5.54 10.61
CA ARG A 27 -11.69 -4.97 11.85
C ARG A 27 -10.63 -4.31 12.74
N GLY A 28 -9.67 -3.59 12.15
CA GLY A 28 -8.54 -2.96 12.85
C GLY A 28 -7.31 -3.86 13.04
N ALA A 29 -7.43 -5.18 12.85
CA ALA A 29 -6.26 -6.05 12.80
C ALA A 29 -5.40 -5.71 11.58
N THR A 30 -4.10 -5.52 11.80
CA THR A 30 -3.15 -5.05 10.77
C THR A 30 -2.29 -6.20 10.27
N PHE A 31 -2.31 -6.44 8.97
CA PHE A 31 -1.44 -7.39 8.28
C PHE A 31 -0.54 -6.64 7.30
N PHE A 32 0.78 -6.80 7.45
CA PHE A 32 1.75 -6.17 6.57
C PHE A 32 1.92 -6.98 5.30
N MET A 33 1.68 -6.33 4.16
CA MET A 33 1.78 -6.96 2.86
C MET A 33 2.85 -6.26 2.03
N LYS A 34 3.51 -7.04 1.18
CA LYS A 34 4.49 -6.55 0.21
C LYS A 34 4.06 -6.93 -1.18
N CYS A 35 4.13 -5.98 -2.10
CA CYS A 35 3.93 -6.22 -3.52
C CYS A 35 5.05 -7.07 -4.12
N GLY A 36 4.76 -7.69 -5.26
CA GLY A 36 5.75 -8.44 -6.03
C GLY A 36 6.90 -7.54 -6.50
N PRO A 37 8.07 -8.12 -6.84
CA PRO A 37 9.21 -7.36 -7.34
C PRO A 37 8.82 -6.43 -8.50
N GLY A 38 9.30 -5.18 -8.46
CA GLY A 38 9.04 -4.18 -9.51
C GLY A 38 7.63 -3.57 -9.52
N THR A 39 6.79 -3.87 -8.52
CA THR A 39 5.42 -3.33 -8.42
C THR A 39 5.21 -2.51 -7.15
N ALA A 40 4.25 -1.60 -7.20
CA ALA A 40 3.85 -0.72 -6.11
C ALA A 40 2.34 -0.85 -5.84
N PHE A 41 1.93 -0.70 -4.59
CA PHE A 41 0.51 -0.75 -4.26
C PHE A 41 -0.21 0.49 -4.81
N ASN A 42 -1.20 0.27 -5.67
CA ASN A 42 -2.04 1.31 -6.23
C ASN A 42 -3.28 1.50 -5.33
N PRO A 43 -3.37 2.59 -4.54
CA PRO A 43 -4.49 2.79 -3.63
C PRO A 43 -5.82 3.05 -4.32
N ARG A 44 -5.82 3.35 -5.64
CA ARG A 44 -7.03 3.56 -6.46
C ARG A 44 -7.64 2.25 -6.90
N THR A 45 -6.82 1.32 -7.40
CA THR A 45 -7.27 0.02 -7.93
C THR A 45 -7.19 -1.10 -6.89
N LYS A 46 -6.56 -0.85 -5.74
CA LYS A 46 -6.37 -1.79 -4.63
C LYS A 46 -5.58 -3.05 -5.00
N VAL A 47 -4.69 -2.94 -5.99
CA VAL A 47 -3.78 -4.01 -6.43
C VAL A 47 -2.34 -3.51 -6.52
N CYS A 48 -1.40 -4.44 -6.57
CA CYS A 48 -0.02 -4.13 -6.94
C CYS A 48 0.05 -3.91 -8.45
N ASP A 49 0.55 -2.75 -8.84
CA ASP A 49 0.59 -2.28 -10.22
C ASP A 49 1.99 -1.75 -10.52
N TRP A 50 2.26 -1.42 -11.78
CA TRP A 50 3.51 -0.80 -12.15
C TRP A 50 3.64 0.59 -11.49
N PRO A 51 4.84 0.98 -11.00
CA PRO A 51 5.02 2.25 -10.30
C PRO A 51 4.57 3.50 -11.07
N TYR A 52 4.70 3.50 -12.41
CA TYR A 52 4.24 4.60 -13.26
C TYR A 52 2.71 4.78 -13.26
N ASN A 53 1.93 3.75 -12.88
CA ASN A 53 0.48 3.81 -12.71
C ASN A 53 0.07 4.29 -11.30
N VAL A 54 1.03 4.46 -10.39
CA VAL A 54 0.80 4.85 -8.99
C VAL A 54 1.29 6.28 -8.78
N PRO A 55 0.41 7.31 -8.74
CA PRO A 55 0.82 8.72 -8.72
C PRO A 55 1.79 9.09 -7.60
N SER A 56 1.62 8.50 -6.40
CA SER A 56 2.49 8.73 -5.24
C SER A 56 3.85 8.03 -5.33
N CYS A 57 4.04 7.19 -6.33
CA CYS A 57 5.22 6.36 -6.56
C CYS A 57 5.80 6.56 -7.95
N ASN A 58 5.31 7.57 -8.68
CA ASN A 58 5.81 8.03 -9.96
C ASN A 58 7.02 9.00 -9.81
N SER A 59 7.61 9.06 -8.61
CA SER A 59 8.87 9.76 -8.41
C SER A 59 9.97 8.90 -9.00
N GLY A 60 10.52 9.35 -10.13
CA GLY A 60 11.52 8.64 -10.92
C GLY A 60 12.56 7.93 -10.06
N TYR A 61 12.76 6.65 -10.36
CA TYR A 61 13.99 5.95 -10.04
C TYR A 61 15.18 6.82 -10.47
N ASN A 62 15.85 7.42 -9.50
CA ASN A 62 17.30 7.53 -9.48
C ASN A 62 17.79 6.62 -8.36
#